data_AF-A0A839QJV7-F1
#
_entry.id   AF-A0A839QJV7-F1
#
_cell.length_a   1.000
_cell.length_b   1.000
_cell.length_c   1.000
_cell.angle_alpha   90.00
_cell.angle_beta   90.00
_cell.angle_gamma   90.00
#
_symmetry.space_group_name_H-M   'P 1'
#
loop_
_entity.id
_entity.type
_entity.pdbx_description
1 polymer ?
#
loop_
_entity_poly.entity_id
_entity_poly.type
_entity_poly.pdbx_seq_one_letter_code
_entity_poly.pdbx_strand_id
1 'polypeptide(L)'
;MGFDQGLRARKRAATERSIATVALEMALERGYEKVTVDMICETSMVSQRTFFNYFGSTEGVILGKSPAFPSEELAAEFIAERGSDVLGDLVRIIATAVSSREPDTSLFQVRRKLIQPTPS
;
A
#
# COMPACT_ATOMS: atom_id res chain seq x y z
N MET A 1 -12.18 6.94 27.23
CA MET A 1 -11.16 7.86 26.70
C MET A 1 -10.57 7.23 25.44
N GLY A 2 -11.06 7.56 24.22
CA GLY A 2 -10.68 6.81 23.00
C GLY A 2 -11.02 7.45 21.64
N PHE A 3 -11.78 8.55 21.60
CA PHE A 3 -12.19 9.18 20.33
C PHE A 3 -11.05 9.91 19.60
N ASP A 4 -10.07 10.47 20.32
CA ASP A 4 -8.97 11.26 19.74
C ASP A 4 -7.96 10.38 18.97
N GLN A 5 -7.65 9.18 19.48
CA GLN A 5 -6.82 8.21 18.76
C GLN A 5 -7.48 7.79 17.43
N GLY A 6 -8.80 7.61 17.41
CA GLY A 6 -9.55 7.31 16.20
C GLY A 6 -9.55 8.45 15.17
N LEU A 7 -9.73 9.70 15.62
CA LEU A 7 -9.73 10.87 14.72
C LEU A 7 -8.35 11.11 14.10
N ARG A 8 -7.27 10.99 14.90
CA ARG A 8 -5.89 11.10 14.41
C ARG A 8 -5.56 10.00 13.41
N ALA A 9 -5.94 8.75 13.69
CA ALA A 9 -5.76 7.64 12.77
C ALA A 9 -6.51 7.86 11.44
N ARG A 10 -7.76 8.34 11.50
CA ARG A 10 -8.55 8.67 10.30
C ARG A 10 -7.91 9.79 9.48
N LYS A 11 -7.46 10.88 10.13
CA LYS A 11 -6.75 11.98 9.44
C LYS A 11 -5.48 11.49 8.77
N ARG A 12 -4.69 10.67 9.47
CA ARG A 12 -3.47 10.05 8.94
C ARG A 12 -3.79 9.22 7.70
N ALA A 13 -4.79 8.35 7.77
CA ALA A 13 -5.21 7.51 6.64
C ALA A 13 -5.72 8.33 5.44
N ALA A 14 -6.45 9.43 5.70
CA ALA A 14 -6.92 10.32 4.64
C ALA A 14 -5.78 11.05 3.93
N THR A 15 -4.80 11.56 4.69
CA THR A 15 -3.58 12.18 4.12
C THR A 15 -2.78 11.16 3.31
N GLU A 16 -2.58 9.95 3.86
CA GLU A 16 -1.87 8.87 3.16
C GLU A 16 -2.55 8.52 1.84
N ARG A 17 -3.88 8.36 1.85
CA ARG A 17 -4.68 8.09 0.65
C ARG A 17 -4.57 9.20 -0.39
N SER A 18 -4.66 10.47 0.03
CA SER A 18 -4.55 11.63 -0.87
C SER A 18 -3.22 11.64 -1.64
N ILE A 19 -2.10 11.46 -0.93
CA ILE A 19 -0.76 11.43 -1.53
C ILE A 19 -0.64 10.23 -2.49
N ALA A 20 -1.14 9.06 -2.10
CA ALA A 20 -1.08 7.86 -2.94
C ALA A 20 -1.91 8.00 -4.22
N THR A 21 -3.12 8.52 -4.14
CA THR A 21 -3.97 8.77 -5.31
C THR A 21 -3.26 9.67 -6.32
N VAL A 22 -2.75 10.81 -5.84
CA VAL A 22 -2.04 11.80 -6.67
C VAL A 22 -0.81 11.19 -7.36
N ALA A 23 -0.01 10.42 -6.64
CA ALA A 23 1.18 9.77 -7.20
C ALA A 23 0.83 8.73 -8.27
N LEU A 24 -0.20 7.92 -8.01
CA LEU A 24 -0.63 6.87 -8.93
C LEU A 24 -1.29 7.43 -10.19
N GLU A 25 -2.09 8.49 -10.08
CA GLU A 25 -2.68 9.19 -11.23
C GLU A 25 -1.59 9.81 -12.12
N MET A 26 -0.61 10.50 -11.52
CA MET A 26 0.53 11.03 -12.28
C MET A 26 1.34 9.93 -12.97
N ALA A 27 1.57 8.80 -12.29
CA ALA A 27 2.29 7.68 -12.87
C ALA A 27 1.53 7.06 -14.06
N LEU A 28 0.19 6.99 -13.98
CA LEU A 28 -0.65 6.52 -15.09
C LEU A 28 -0.61 7.48 -16.29
N GLU A 29 -0.63 8.79 -16.05
CA GLU A 29 -0.69 9.79 -17.12
C GLU A 29 0.65 10.00 -17.82
N ARG A 30 1.76 10.01 -17.07
CA ARG A 30 3.06 10.49 -17.55
C ARG A 30 4.11 9.40 -17.64
N GLY A 31 3.82 8.23 -17.05
CA GLY A 31 4.79 7.16 -16.81
C GLY A 31 5.53 7.37 -15.49
N TYR A 32 5.78 6.25 -14.79
CA TYR A 32 6.42 6.21 -13.48
C TYR A 32 7.74 7.00 -13.41
N GLU A 33 8.61 6.83 -14.42
CA GLU A 33 9.95 7.42 -14.45
C GLU A 33 9.95 8.96 -14.46
N LYS A 34 8.82 9.59 -14.81
CA LYS A 34 8.68 11.04 -14.89
C LYS A 34 8.06 11.66 -13.63
N VAL A 35 7.66 10.85 -12.65
CA VAL A 35 7.02 11.33 -11.42
C VAL A 35 8.08 11.66 -10.38
N THR A 36 8.03 12.88 -9.83
CA THR A 36 8.96 13.32 -8.77
C THR A 36 8.23 13.60 -7.47
N VAL A 37 8.97 13.53 -6.34
CA VAL A 37 8.46 13.87 -5.01
C VAL A 37 7.90 15.29 -4.97
N ASP A 38 8.55 16.23 -5.65
CA ASP A 38 8.11 17.63 -5.70
C ASP A 38 6.74 17.79 -6.37
N MET A 39 6.54 17.14 -7.51
CA MET A 39 5.25 17.19 -8.22
C MET A 39 4.11 16.61 -7.35
N ILE A 40 4.40 15.51 -6.66
CA ILE A 40 3.44 14.88 -5.73
C ILE A 40 3.14 15.83 -4.58
N CYS A 41 4.16 16.42 -3.96
CA CYS A 41 4.02 17.31 -2.82
C CYS A 41 3.23 18.57 -3.16
N GLU A 42 3.51 19.18 -4.32
CA GLU A 42 2.78 20.33 -4.84
C GLU A 42 1.30 20.01 -5.06
N THR A 43 1.01 18.89 -5.73
CA THR A 43 -0.37 18.50 -6.07
C THR A 43 -1.17 18.03 -4.84
N SER A 44 -0.53 17.34 -3.90
CA SER A 44 -1.17 16.82 -2.68
C SER A 44 -1.17 17.81 -1.51
N MET A 45 -0.63 19.02 -1.70
CA MET A 45 -0.55 20.08 -0.69
C MET A 45 0.16 19.64 0.60
N VAL A 46 1.27 18.91 0.47
CA VAL A 46 2.09 18.46 1.61
C VAL A 46 3.55 18.86 1.43
N SER A 47 4.29 18.96 2.54
CA SER A 47 5.74 19.15 2.49
C SER A 47 6.45 17.86 2.08
N GLN A 48 7.66 17.96 1.50
CA GLN A 48 8.52 16.80 1.27
C GLN A 48 8.76 16.00 2.56
N ARG A 49 8.98 16.68 3.70
CA ARG A 49 9.13 16.01 5.00
C ARG A 49 7.90 15.16 5.34
N THR A 50 6.70 15.70 5.09
CA THR A 50 5.45 14.95 5.27
C THR A 50 5.44 13.74 4.34
N PHE A 51 5.70 13.91 3.05
CA PHE A 51 5.77 12.80 2.10
C PHE A 51 6.71 11.68 2.56
N PHE A 52 7.95 12.02 2.91
CA PHE A 52 8.95 11.06 3.39
C PHE A 52 8.53 10.36 4.68
N ASN A 53 7.85 11.05 5.59
CA ASN A 53 7.29 10.44 6.81
C ASN A 53 6.20 9.38 6.54
N TYR A 54 5.53 9.44 5.38
CA TYR A 54 4.50 8.46 5.00
C TYR A 54 5.05 7.32 4.15
N PHE A 55 5.90 7.63 3.15
CA PHE A 55 6.26 6.66 2.10
C PHE A 55 7.76 6.38 1.94
N GLY A 56 8.64 7.25 2.45
CA GLY A 56 10.10 7.08 2.33
C GLY A 56 10.68 7.30 0.93
N SER A 57 9.98 6.94 -0.14
CA SER A 57 10.41 7.18 -1.53
C SER A 57 9.26 7.22 -2.53
N THR A 58 9.57 7.56 -3.78
CA THR A 58 8.63 7.49 -4.91
C THR A 58 8.21 6.04 -5.20
N GLU A 59 9.14 5.09 -5.13
CA GLU A 59 8.84 3.66 -5.21
C GLU A 59 7.87 3.26 -4.09
N GLY A 60 8.10 3.74 -2.86
CA GLY A 60 7.27 3.42 -1.71
C GLY A 60 5.83 3.88 -1.83
N VAL A 61 5.57 5.04 -2.44
CA VAL A 61 4.18 5.51 -2.67
C VAL A 61 3.50 4.72 -3.79
N ILE A 62 4.24 4.36 -4.85
CA ILE A 62 3.72 3.62 -6.00
C ILE A 62 3.47 2.16 -5.66
N LEU A 63 4.42 1.48 -5.00
CA LEU A 63 4.26 0.09 -4.56
C LEU A 63 3.30 -0.04 -3.38
N GLY A 64 3.13 1.03 -2.60
CA GLY A 64 2.44 0.97 -1.32
C GLY A 64 3.30 0.34 -0.23
N LYS A 65 2.72 0.16 0.95
CA LYS A 65 3.42 -0.47 2.07
C LYS A 65 3.71 -1.93 1.73
N SER A 66 4.99 -2.31 1.76
CA SER A 66 5.42 -3.72 1.63
C SER A 66 4.55 -4.60 2.53
N PRO A 67 4.10 -5.77 2.06
CA PRO A 67 3.34 -6.70 2.91
C PRO A 67 4.15 -6.98 4.18
N ALA A 68 3.52 -6.90 5.34
CA ALA A 68 4.15 -7.53 6.51
C ALA A 68 4.18 -9.01 6.22
N PHE A 69 5.30 -9.64 6.55
CA PHE A 69 5.31 -11.08 6.74
C PHE A 69 4.16 -11.45 7.70
N PRO A 70 3.48 -12.60 7.49
CA PRO A 70 2.50 -13.10 8.44
C PRO A 70 3.13 -13.14 9.85
N SER A 71 2.32 -12.91 10.89
CA SER A 71 2.83 -12.97 12.26
C SER A 71 3.43 -14.35 12.54
N GLU A 72 4.37 -14.42 13.48
CA GLU A 72 4.94 -15.70 13.91
C GLU A 72 3.85 -16.66 14.39
N GLU A 73 2.77 -16.17 15.01
CA GLU A 73 1.62 -17.00 15.39
C GLU A 73 0.89 -17.60 14.18
N LEU A 74 0.60 -16.78 13.15
CA LEU A 74 -0.02 -17.23 11.90
C LEU A 74 0.87 -18.25 11.16
N ALA A 75 2.18 -18.03 11.18
CA ALA A 75 3.14 -18.95 10.61
C ALA A 75 3.21 -20.27 11.40
N ALA A 76 3.15 -20.21 12.73
CA ALA A 76 3.15 -21.39 13.60
C ALA A 76 1.88 -22.23 13.43
N GLU A 77 0.71 -21.59 13.34
CA GLU A 77 -0.58 -22.24 13.06
C GLU A 77 -0.53 -22.99 11.72
N PHE A 78 -0.03 -22.34 10.67
CA PHE A 78 0.19 -22.95 9.35
C PHE A 78 1.13 -24.15 9.36
N ILE A 79 2.20 -24.12 10.16
CA ILE A 79 3.16 -25.23 10.25
C ILE A 79 2.57 -26.40 11.06
N ALA A 80 1.79 -26.10 12.10
CA ALA A 80 1.18 -27.09 12.97
C ALA A 80 0.00 -27.81 12.31
N GLU A 81 -0.83 -27.09 11.58
CA GLU A 81 -1.85 -27.66 10.70
C GLU A 81 -1.19 -28.13 9.41
N ARG A 82 -0.73 -29.38 9.37
CA ARG A 82 -0.48 -30.06 8.09
C ARG A 82 -1.83 -30.29 7.39
N GLY A 83 -2.38 -29.23 6.83
CA GLY A 83 -3.55 -29.27 5.97
C GLY A 83 -3.31 -30.24 4.82
N SER A 84 -4.35 -30.95 4.40
CA SER A 84 -4.30 -31.80 3.20
C SER A 84 -4.06 -30.99 1.91
N ASP A 85 -4.23 -29.66 1.97
CA ASP A 85 -4.02 -28.70 0.88
C ASP A 85 -3.10 -27.54 1.31
N VAL A 86 -1.80 -27.82 1.34
CA VAL A 86 -0.75 -26.84 1.65
C VAL A 86 -0.82 -25.60 0.75
N LEU A 87 -1.23 -25.76 -0.52
CA LEU A 87 -1.33 -24.65 -1.46
C LEU A 87 -2.51 -23.74 -1.10
N GLY A 88 -3.67 -24.32 -0.79
CA GLY A 88 -4.85 -23.57 -0.34
C GLY A 88 -4.59 -22.75 0.93
N ASP A 89 -3.89 -23.34 1.90
CA ASP A 89 -3.56 -22.67 3.16
C ASP A 89 -2.54 -21.55 2.96
N LEU A 90 -1.53 -21.76 2.11
CA LEU A 90 -0.58 -20.71 1.73
C LEU A 90 -1.29 -19.55 1.03
N VAL A 91 -2.18 -19.84 0.08
CA VAL A 91 -2.97 -18.82 -0.64
C VAL A 91 -3.85 -18.02 0.33
N ARG A 92 -4.46 -18.68 1.32
CA ARG A 92 -5.28 -18.02 2.35
C ARG A 92 -4.47 -17.05 3.21
N ILE A 93 -3.28 -17.44 3.63
CA ILE A 93 -2.37 -16.59 4.42
C ILE A 93 -1.93 -15.37 3.61
N ILE A 94 -1.49 -15.60 2.37
CA ILE A 94 -1.11 -14.51 1.46
C ILE A 94 -2.30 -13.57 1.22
N ALA A 95 -3.49 -14.10 0.92
CA ALA A 95 -4.69 -13.31 0.69
C ALA A 95 -5.08 -12.47 1.91
N THR A 96 -4.94 -13.02 3.12
CA THR A 96 -5.22 -12.32 4.38
C THR A 96 -4.20 -11.21 4.64
N ALA A 97 -2.91 -11.48 4.42
CA ALA A 97 -1.83 -10.51 4.58
C ALA A 97 -1.93 -9.33 3.58
N VAL A 98 -2.39 -9.60 2.36
CA VAL A 98 -2.62 -8.57 1.32
C VAL A 98 -3.87 -7.74 1.63
N SER A 99 -4.99 -8.39 1.95
CA SER A 99 -6.28 -7.71 2.15
C SER A 99 -6.34 -6.81 3.38
N SER A 100 -5.56 -7.14 4.42
CA SER A 100 -5.51 -6.37 5.67
C SER A 100 -4.77 -5.02 5.54
N ARG A 101 -4.01 -4.79 4.46
CA ARG A 101 -3.14 -3.61 4.31
C ARG A 101 -3.62 -2.59 3.29
N GLU A 102 -4.36 -3.03 2.27
CA GLU A 102 -5.02 -2.16 1.31
C GLU A 102 -6.53 -2.30 1.45
N PRO A 103 -7.16 -1.56 2.40
CA PRO A 103 -8.61 -1.51 2.47
C PRO A 103 -9.23 -0.83 1.24
N ASP A 104 -8.39 -0.18 0.43
CA ASP A 104 -8.78 0.58 -0.74
C ASP A 104 -8.54 -0.18 -2.04
N THR A 105 -9.54 -0.98 -2.42
CA THR A 105 -9.51 -1.79 -3.64
C THR A 105 -9.23 -0.95 -4.90
N SER A 106 -9.56 0.35 -4.92
CA SER A 106 -9.29 1.19 -6.09
C SER A 106 -7.80 1.47 -6.28
N LEU A 107 -7.04 1.75 -5.22
CA LEU A 107 -5.59 1.96 -5.32
C LEU A 107 -4.86 0.66 -5.69
N PHE A 108 -5.31 -0.48 -5.16
CA PHE A 108 -4.79 -1.79 -5.56
C PHE A 108 -4.90 -2.00 -7.08
N GLN A 109 -6.05 -1.67 -7.66
CA GLN A 109 -6.28 -1.82 -9.10
C GLN A 109 -5.36 -0.90 -9.93
N VAL A 110 -5.15 0.33 -9.47
CA VAL A 110 -4.25 1.26 -10.17
C VAL A 110 -2.81 0.78 -10.11
N ARG A 111 -2.33 0.35 -8.93
CA ARG A 111 -0.99 -0.23 -8.77
C ARG A 111 -0.78 -1.43 -9.67
N ARG A 112 -1.76 -2.33 -9.73
CA ARG A 112 -1.73 -3.50 -10.62
C ARG A 112 -1.56 -3.10 -12.09
N LYS A 113 -2.22 -2.02 -12.54
CA LYS A 113 -2.07 -1.52 -13.92
C LYS A 113 -0.69 -0.94 -14.20
N LEU A 114 -0.05 -0.33 -13.20
CA LEU A 114 1.30 0.25 -13.33
C LEU A 114 2.42 -0.80 -13.30
N ILE A 115 2.24 -1.87 -12.50
CA ILE A 115 3.26 -2.91 -12.28
C ILE A 115 3.21 -4.00 -13.35
N GLN A 116 2.05 -4.26 -13.95
CA GLN A 116 1.99 -5.14 -15.12
C GLN A 116 2.77 -4.49 -16.26
N PRO A 117 3.57 -5.25 -17.02
CA PRO A 117 4.31 -4.70 -18.15
C PRO A 117 3.31 -4.11 -19.14
N THR A 118 3.25 -2.78 -19.22
CA THR A 118 2.58 -2.08 -20.32
C THR A 118 3.31 -2.50 -21.59
N PRO A 119 2.67 -3.23 -22.53
CA PRO A 119 3.31 -3.48 -23.80
C PRO A 119 3.50 -2.13 -24.47
N SER A 120 4.76 -1.76 -24.69
CA SER A 120 5.18 -0.65 -25.55
C SER A 120 4.87 -0.96 -27.02
#